data_AF-A0A644TPN8-F1
#
_entry.id   AF-A0A644TPN8-F1
#
_cell.length_a   1.000
_cell.length_b   1.000
_cell.length_c   1.000
_cell.angle_alpha   90.00
_cell.angle_beta   90.00
_cell.angle_gamma   90.00
#
_symmetry.space_group_name_H-M   'P 1'
#
loop_
_entity.id
_entity.type
_entity.pdbx_description
1 polymer ?
#
loop_
_entity_poly.entity_id
_entity_poly.type
_entity_poly.pdbx_seq_one_letter_code
_entity_poly.pdbx_strand_id
1 'polypeptide(L)'
;MEDMVIAVDPGREKCGVAVVRQTHEVLYKSVVETARLTEIITKLAQEYSTLTVVLGNRTTSRENKKILEKITINNHSLAVKLVDEHRSTDAARIRYWQENPPHGLKRLIPITMQVPPVPVDDYVAVILAERYFNS
;
A
#
# COMPACT_ATOMS: atom_id res chain seq x y z
N MET A 1 -13.29 9.86 -9.60
CA MET A 1 -12.11 9.71 -8.72
C MET A 1 -12.57 8.91 -7.52
N GLU A 2 -11.82 7.90 -7.13
CA GLU A 2 -12.18 7.06 -6.00
C GLU A 2 -11.73 7.75 -4.72
N ASP A 3 -12.64 7.92 -3.75
CA ASP A 3 -12.35 8.65 -2.52
C ASP A 3 -11.55 7.79 -1.52
N MET A 4 -11.65 6.46 -1.65
CA MET A 4 -10.99 5.49 -0.77
C MET A 4 -10.56 4.24 -1.55
N VAL A 5 -9.44 3.65 -1.13
CA VAL A 5 -8.91 2.40 -1.67
C VAL A 5 -8.46 1.46 -0.57
N ILE A 6 -8.53 0.16 -0.85
CA ILE A 6 -7.96 -0.88 0.00
C ILE A 6 -6.58 -1.22 -0.56
N ALA A 7 -5.51 -0.90 0.14
CA ALA A 7 -4.19 -1.32 -0.25
C ALA A 7 -3.76 -2.62 0.43
N VAL A 8 -3.09 -3.47 -0.33
CA VAL A 8 -2.65 -4.81 0.08
C VAL A 8 -1.18 -4.96 -0.30
N ASP A 9 -0.34 -5.19 0.71
CA ASP A 9 1.04 -5.65 0.52
C ASP A 9 1.08 -7.18 0.63
N PRO A 10 1.21 -7.91 -0.49
CA PRO A 10 1.17 -9.36 -0.47
C PRO A 10 2.44 -9.95 0.12
N GLY A 11 2.28 -10.86 1.09
CA GLY A 11 3.35 -11.72 1.59
C GLY A 11 2.97 -13.20 1.54
N ARG A 12 3.97 -14.06 1.77
CA ARG A 12 3.80 -15.52 1.65
C ARG A 12 2.90 -16.09 2.73
N GLU A 13 3.04 -15.63 3.96
CA GLU A 13 2.28 -16.12 5.12
C GLU A 13 1.29 -15.07 5.64
N LYS A 14 1.68 -13.80 5.57
CA LYS A 14 0.89 -12.65 6.02
C LYS A 14 0.92 -11.56 4.97
N CYS A 15 -0.17 -10.81 4.90
CA CYS A 15 -0.34 -9.65 4.03
C CYS A 15 -0.65 -8.43 4.89
N GLY A 16 -0.02 -7.31 4.56
CA GLY A 16 -0.40 -6.01 5.11
C GLY A 16 -1.64 -5.50 4.38
N VAL A 17 -2.64 -5.00 5.12
CA VAL A 17 -3.86 -4.42 4.55
C VAL A 17 -4.10 -3.05 5.18
N ALA A 18 -4.43 -2.07 4.34
CA ALA A 18 -4.81 -0.74 4.79
C ALA A 18 -6.00 -0.21 3.99
N VAL A 19 -6.86 0.58 4.63
CA VAL A 19 -7.88 1.37 3.93
C VAL A 19 -7.47 2.82 4.06
N VAL A 20 -7.31 3.49 2.93
CA VAL A 20 -6.76 4.84 2.86
C VAL A 20 -7.64 5.70 1.97
N ARG A 21 -7.87 6.93 2.44
CA ARG A 21 -8.61 7.96 1.73
C ARG A 21 -7.70 8.74 0.79
N GLN A 22 -8.26 9.38 -0.24
CA GLN A 22 -7.52 10.26 -1.14
C GLN A 22 -6.82 11.42 -0.40
N THR A 23 -7.34 11.84 0.76
CA THR A 23 -6.71 12.83 1.66
C THR A 23 -5.48 12.31 2.42
N HIS A 24 -5.02 11.09 2.12
CA HIS A 24 -3.96 10.35 2.83
C HIS A 24 -4.31 9.98 4.28
N GLU A 25 -5.60 10.03 4.64
CA GLU A 25 -6.07 9.55 5.94
C GLU A 25 -6.14 8.02 5.95
N VAL A 26 -5.53 7.39 6.96
CA VAL A 26 -5.57 5.94 7.15
C VAL A 26 -6.74 5.59 8.05
N LEU A 27 -7.76 4.95 7.48
CA LEU A 27 -8.99 4.56 8.19
C LEU A 27 -8.84 3.20 8.87
N TYR A 28 -8.06 2.31 8.26
CA TYR A 28 -7.82 0.97 8.78
C TYR A 28 -6.42 0.51 8.42
N LYS A 29 -5.78 -0.24 9.32
CA LYS A 29 -4.48 -0.88 9.08
C LYS A 29 -4.37 -2.16 9.90
N SER A 30 -4.03 -3.27 9.25
CA SER A 30 -3.82 -4.54 9.93
C SER A 30 -2.93 -5.48 9.12
N VAL A 31 -2.26 -6.40 9.80
CA VAL A 31 -1.53 -7.51 9.18
C VAL A 31 -2.36 -8.77 9.35
N VAL A 32 -2.75 -9.39 8.24
CA VAL A 32 -3.65 -10.55 8.22
C VAL A 32 -2.97 -11.74 7.56
N GLU A 33 -3.39 -12.95 7.92
CA GLU A 33 -2.90 -14.16 7.26
C GLU A 33 -3.36 -14.21 5.81
N THR A 34 -2.48 -14.65 4.89
CA THR A 34 -2.79 -14.71 3.45
C THR A 34 -4.04 -15.57 3.18
N ALA A 35 -4.25 -16.63 3.97
CA ALA A 35 -5.43 -17.48 3.89
C ALA A 35 -6.75 -16.75 4.19
N ARG A 36 -6.72 -15.68 5.00
CA ARG A 36 -7.89 -14.87 5.38
C ARG A 36 -8.04 -13.60 4.55
N LEU A 37 -7.12 -13.33 3.63
CA LEU A 37 -7.06 -12.08 2.88
C LEU A 37 -8.37 -11.77 2.14
N THR A 38 -8.94 -12.75 1.44
CA THR A 38 -10.20 -12.63 0.68
C THR A 38 -11.38 -12.25 1.58
N GLU A 39 -11.49 -12.89 2.75
CA GLU A 39 -12.53 -12.60 3.75
C GLU A 39 -12.41 -11.15 4.25
N ILE A 40 -11.19 -10.75 4.62
CA ILE A 40 -10.94 -9.41 5.16
C ILE A 40 -11.20 -8.33 4.09
N ILE A 41 -10.74 -8.51 2.86
CA ILE A 41 -10.96 -7.54 1.78
C ILE A 41 -12.45 -7.43 1.46
N THR A 42 -13.17 -8.54 1.45
CA THR A 42 -14.64 -8.54 1.24
C THR A 42 -15.33 -7.73 2.32
N LYS A 43 -14.97 -7.94 3.59
CA LYS A 43 -15.51 -7.19 4.71
C LYS A 43 -15.18 -5.70 4.61
N LEU A 44 -13.93 -5.34 4.33
CA LEU A 44 -13.49 -3.95 4.20
C LEU A 44 -14.15 -3.26 3.00
N ALA A 45 -14.30 -3.94 1.88
CA ALA A 45 -14.97 -3.41 0.69
C ALA A 45 -16.45 -3.06 0.98
N GLN A 46 -17.12 -3.90 1.78
CA GLN A 46 -18.49 -3.64 2.24
C GLN A 46 -18.54 -2.52 3.30
N GLU A 47 -17.67 -2.57 4.30
CA GLU A 47 -17.64 -1.61 5.42
C GLU A 47 -17.34 -0.18 4.95
N TYR A 48 -16.35 -0.03 4.06
CA TYR A 48 -15.92 1.27 3.54
C TYR A 48 -16.53 1.61 2.16
N SER A 49 -17.44 0.78 1.65
CA SER A 49 -18.13 0.98 0.37
C SER A 49 -17.17 1.28 -0.79
N THR A 50 -16.03 0.60 -0.84
CA THR A 50 -15.02 0.74 -1.89
C THR A 50 -14.84 -0.57 -2.65
N LEU A 51 -14.73 -0.47 -3.97
CA LEU A 51 -14.52 -1.62 -4.84
C LEU A 51 -13.09 -1.68 -5.38
N THR A 52 -12.24 -0.73 -5.01
CA THR A 52 -10.87 -0.66 -5.53
C THR A 52 -9.86 -1.17 -4.53
N VAL A 53 -9.08 -2.12 -5.02
CA VAL A 53 -8.01 -2.76 -4.29
C VAL A 53 -6.69 -2.47 -4.98
N VAL A 54 -5.78 -1.81 -4.28
CA VAL A 54 -4.41 -1.59 -4.71
C VAL A 54 -3.56 -2.74 -4.21
N LEU A 55 -2.86 -3.43 -5.10
CA LEU A 55 -2.01 -4.57 -4.76
C LEU A 55 -0.55 -4.27 -5.12
N GLY A 56 0.35 -4.44 -4.15
CA GLY A 56 1.79 -4.30 -4.36
C GLY A 56 2.34 -5.35 -5.34
N ASN A 57 3.29 -4.95 -6.18
CA ASN A 57 3.84 -5.79 -7.25
C ASN A 57 5.00 -6.74 -6.82
N ARG A 58 4.99 -7.26 -5.58
CA ARG A 58 5.92 -8.33 -5.16
C ARG A 58 5.71 -9.65 -5.90
N THR A 59 6.64 -10.57 -5.79
CA THR A 59 6.68 -11.86 -6.51
C THR A 59 5.39 -12.72 -6.35
N THR A 60 4.63 -12.55 -5.27
CA THR A 60 3.36 -13.26 -4.99
C THR A 60 2.11 -12.48 -5.45
N SER A 61 2.27 -11.31 -6.09
CA SER A 61 1.17 -10.43 -6.51
C SER A 61 0.26 -11.05 -7.56
N ARG A 62 0.78 -11.88 -8.46
CA ARG A 62 0.00 -12.46 -9.57
C ARG A 62 -1.07 -13.46 -9.12
N GLU A 63 -0.75 -14.29 -8.13
CA GLU A 63 -1.70 -15.28 -7.59
C GLU A 63 -2.77 -14.57 -6.76
N ASN A 64 -2.35 -13.65 -5.89
CA ASN A 64 -3.27 -12.83 -5.10
C ASN A 64 -4.19 -12.00 -5.99
N LYS A 65 -3.67 -11.38 -7.06
CA LYS A 65 -4.50 -10.63 -8.02
C LYS A 65 -5.64 -11.49 -8.60
N LYS A 66 -5.32 -12.70 -9.09
CA LYS A 66 -6.34 -13.60 -9.66
C LYS A 66 -7.39 -14.04 -8.65
N ILE A 67 -7.04 -14.13 -7.38
CA ILE A 67 -7.98 -14.46 -6.30
C ILE A 67 -8.87 -13.25 -6.02
N LEU A 68 -8.30 -12.05 -5.92
CA LEU A 68 -9.02 -10.82 -5.62
C LEU A 68 -9.94 -10.36 -6.75
N GLU A 69 -9.54 -10.51 -8.01
CA GLU A 69 -10.38 -10.17 -9.18
C GLU A 69 -11.63 -11.07 -9.29
N LYS A 70 -11.61 -12.25 -8.65
CA LYS A 70 -12.78 -13.14 -8.59
C LYS A 70 -13.78 -12.76 -7.50
N ILE A 71 -13.41 -11.84 -6.60
CA ILE A 71 -14.32 -11.38 -5.55
C ILE A 71 -15.32 -10.41 -6.17
N THR A 72 -16.60 -10.66 -5.91
CA THR A 72 -17.71 -9.82 -6.34
C THR A 72 -18.44 -9.32 -5.10
N ILE A 73 -18.59 -8.00 -4.98
CA ILE A 73 -19.31 -7.32 -3.91
C ILE A 73 -20.54 -6.66 -4.53
N ASN A 74 -21.74 -7.01 -4.06
CA ASN A 74 -23.00 -6.44 -4.55
C ASN A 74 -23.13 -6.50 -6.09
N ASN A 75 -22.84 -7.66 -6.69
CA ASN A 75 -22.80 -7.89 -8.14
C ASN A 75 -21.72 -7.11 -8.93
N HIS A 76 -20.82 -6.38 -8.27
CA HIS A 76 -19.69 -5.70 -8.91
C HIS A 76 -18.36 -6.38 -8.56
N SER A 77 -17.53 -6.64 -9.56
CA SER A 77 -16.19 -7.18 -9.35
C SER A 77 -15.27 -6.14 -8.72
N LEU A 78 -14.36 -6.57 -7.84
CA LEU A 78 -13.33 -5.69 -7.32
C LEU A 78 -12.38 -5.24 -8.43
N ALA A 79 -12.12 -3.93 -8.50
CA ALA A 79 -11.13 -3.35 -9.38
C ALA A 79 -9.74 -3.49 -8.74
N VAL A 80 -8.99 -4.51 -9.14
CA VAL A 80 -7.64 -4.75 -8.61
C VAL A 80 -6.60 -4.01 -9.46
N LYS A 81 -5.97 -2.99 -8.87
CA LYS A 81 -4.92 -2.18 -9.48
C LYS A 81 -3.56 -2.61 -8.94
N LEU A 82 -2.68 -3.07 -9.82
CA LEU A 82 -1.30 -3.33 -9.45
C LEU A 82 -0.55 -2.00 -9.36
N VAL A 83 0.09 -1.75 -8.22
CA VAL A 83 1.00 -0.62 -8.05
C VAL A 83 2.40 -1.17 -7.91
N ASP A 84 3.28 -0.65 -8.77
CA ASP A 84 4.65 -1.13 -8.88
C ASP A 84 5.47 -0.65 -7.67
N GLU A 85 6.07 -1.60 -6.95
CA GLU A 85 7.06 -1.31 -5.89
C GLU A 85 8.44 -1.00 -6.47
N HIS A 86 8.67 -1.28 -7.75
CA HIS A 86 9.96 -1.08 -8.39
C HIS A 86 10.21 0.41 -8.59
N ARG A 87 11.36 0.89 -8.08
CA ARG A 87 11.87 2.29 -8.11
C ARG A 87 11.36 3.26 -7.05
N SER A 88 10.66 2.75 -6.07
CA SER A 88 10.06 3.58 -5.04
C SER A 88 10.99 4.01 -3.90
N THR A 89 12.07 3.27 -3.69
CA THR A 89 13.08 3.55 -2.66
C THR A 89 13.90 4.80 -2.99
N ASP A 90 14.09 5.11 -4.28
CA ASP A 90 14.89 6.27 -4.71
C ASP A 90 14.06 7.56 -4.66
N ALA A 91 12.84 7.53 -5.22
CA ALA A 91 11.95 8.69 -5.25
C ALA A 91 11.42 9.10 -3.86
N ALA A 92 11.05 8.14 -3.01
CA ALA A 92 10.59 8.43 -1.64
C ALA A 92 11.72 9.00 -0.76
N ARG A 93 12.96 8.54 -0.98
CA ARG A 93 14.14 9.02 -0.29
C ARG A 93 14.48 10.43 -0.74
N ILE A 94 14.46 10.72 -2.04
CA ILE A 94 14.62 12.09 -2.56
C ILE A 94 13.58 13.04 -1.95
N ARG A 95 12.31 12.62 -1.88
CA ARG A 95 11.22 13.47 -1.35
C ARG A 95 11.31 13.70 0.17
N TYR A 96 11.62 12.67 0.96
CA TYR A 96 11.85 12.80 2.41
C TYR A 96 12.95 13.83 2.72
N TRP A 97 14.05 13.81 1.97
CA TRP A 97 15.16 14.74 2.17
C TRP A 97 14.95 16.13 1.56
N GLN A 98 14.00 16.30 0.64
CA GLN A 98 13.54 17.62 0.18
C GLN A 98 12.69 18.32 1.26
N GLU A 99 11.84 17.58 1.97
CA GLU A 99 11.00 18.14 3.03
C GLU A 99 11.71 18.20 4.40
N ASN A 100 12.69 17.32 4.64
CA ASN A 100 13.51 17.29 5.86
C ASN A 100 15.00 17.40 5.50
N PRO A 101 15.51 18.60 5.16
CA PRO A 101 16.92 18.76 4.85
C PRO A 101 17.79 18.31 6.04
N PRO A 102 18.89 17.58 5.81
CA PRO A 102 19.76 17.12 6.90
C PRO A 102 20.47 18.32 7.52
N HIS A 103 20.25 18.56 8.82
CA HIS A 103 21.01 19.55 9.59
C HIS A 103 22.24 18.89 10.27
N GLY A 104 23.36 19.60 10.29
CA GLY A 104 24.61 19.16 10.92
C GLY A 104 25.46 18.20 10.07
N LEU A 105 26.30 17.37 10.72
CA LEU A 105 27.24 16.44 10.08
C LEU A 105 26.57 15.44 9.12
N LYS A 106 25.26 15.23 9.24
CA LYS A 106 24.43 14.40 8.33
C LYS A 106 24.27 15.00 6.92
N ARG A 107 24.65 16.27 6.70
CA ARG A 107 24.66 16.91 5.36
C ARG A 107 25.75 16.36 4.43
N LEU A 108 26.83 15.81 5.01
CA LEU A 108 27.97 15.29 4.25
C LEU A 108 27.75 13.86 3.74
N ILE A 109 26.68 13.20 4.19
CA ILE A 109 26.35 11.82 3.82
C ILE A 109 25.29 11.85 2.71
N PRO A 110 25.51 11.19 1.57
CA PRO A 110 24.53 11.10 0.50
C PRO A 110 23.16 10.67 1.04
N ILE A 111 22.12 11.36 0.59
CA ILE A 111 20.71 11.11 0.90
C ILE A 111 20.35 9.62 0.68
N THR A 112 20.94 9.02 -0.35
CA THR A 112 20.87 7.59 -0.71
C THR A 112 21.49 6.63 0.32
N MET A 113 22.11 7.12 1.39
CA MET A 113 22.67 6.33 2.49
C MET A 113 21.96 6.52 3.84
N GLN A 114 20.97 7.41 3.95
CA GLN A 114 20.26 7.66 5.21
C GLN A 114 18.92 6.90 5.30
N VAL A 115 18.66 6.18 6.41
CA VAL A 115 17.49 5.31 6.62
C VAL A 115 16.44 6.03 7.50
N PRO A 116 15.13 5.99 7.16
CA PRO A 116 14.09 6.62 7.96
C PRO A 116 14.02 6.05 9.39
N PRO A 117 13.74 6.88 10.42
CA PRO A 117 13.80 6.47 11.83
C PRO A 117 12.60 5.67 12.35
N VAL A 118 11.60 5.37 11.50
CA VAL A 118 10.38 4.63 11.87
C VAL A 118 10.40 3.29 11.13
N PRO A 119 10.03 2.15 11.76
CA PRO A 119 9.97 0.86 11.07
C PRO A 119 8.97 0.95 9.90
N VAL A 120 9.50 0.89 8.68
CA VAL A 120 8.79 1.17 7.42
C VAL A 120 7.94 -0.03 6.97
N ASP A 121 8.20 -1.23 7.51
CA ASP A 121 7.56 -2.48 7.12
C ASP A 121 6.04 -2.52 7.38
N ASP A 122 5.54 -1.89 8.45
CA ASP A 122 4.09 -1.85 8.77
C ASP A 122 3.31 -0.81 7.94
N TYR A 123 3.97 -0.03 7.08
CA TYR A 123 3.36 1.04 6.29
C TYR A 123 3.34 0.78 4.80
N VAL A 124 3.83 -0.38 4.35
CA VAL A 124 3.91 -0.69 2.90
C VAL A 124 2.54 -0.56 2.23
N ALA A 125 1.47 -1.09 2.85
CA ALA A 125 0.11 -0.95 2.33
C ALA A 125 -0.33 0.52 2.25
N VAL A 126 -0.06 1.34 3.26
CA VAL A 126 -0.42 2.77 3.23
C VAL A 126 0.31 3.49 2.10
N ILE A 127 1.60 3.26 1.97
CA ILE A 127 2.45 3.86 0.92
C ILE A 127 1.98 3.44 -0.49
N LEU A 128 1.49 2.21 -0.65
CA LEU A 128 0.90 1.75 -1.91
C LEU A 128 -0.36 2.53 -2.28
N ALA A 129 -1.25 2.79 -1.31
CA ALA A 129 -2.44 3.62 -1.55
C ALA A 129 -2.07 5.06 -1.89
N GLU A 130 -1.14 5.68 -1.16
CA GLU A 130 -0.69 7.04 -1.44
C GLU A 130 -0.11 7.16 -2.86
N ARG A 131 0.67 6.17 -3.31
CA ARG A 131 1.17 6.14 -4.68
C ARG A 131 0.08 6.02 -5.72
N TYR A 132 -0.95 5.24 -5.44
CA TYR A 132 -2.09 5.11 -6.33
C TYR A 132 -2.79 6.46 -6.52
N PHE A 133 -2.97 7.24 -5.44
CA PHE A 133 -3.58 8.57 -5.54
C PHE A 133 -2.67 9.64 -6.17
N ASN A 134 -1.35 9.44 -6.15
CA ASN A 134 -0.37 10.34 -6.75
C ASN A 134 0.07 9.94 -8.18
N SER A 135 -0.45 8.85 -8.75
CA SER A 135 -0.19 8.40 -10.14
C SER A 135 -1.32 8.79 -11.08
#